data_AF-A0A961YF99-F1
#
_entry.id   AF-A0A961YF99-F1
#
_cell.length_a   1.000
_cell.length_b   1.000
_cell.length_c   1.000
_cell.angle_alpha   90.00
_cell.angle_beta   90.00
_cell.angle_gamma   90.00
#
_symmetry.space_group_name_H-M   'P 1'
#
loop_
_entity.id
_entity.type
_entity.pdbx_description
1 polymer ?
#
loop_
_entity_poly.entity_id
_entity_poly.type
_entity_poly.pdbx_seq_one_letter_code
_entity_poly.pdbx_strand_id
1 'polypeptide(L)'
;MQSIEQGYMAFFREGSEGIGAVTDVSNDEVVVYVENFGPFTVPMSAVREVHDSKVILEKDRVSSMFLKAVAHAHDAEDPKTAG
;
A
#
# COMPACT_ATOMS: atom_id res chain seq x y z
N MET A 1 9.84 8.10 -15.33
CA MET A 1 8.96 7.72 -14.21
C MET A 1 7.74 7.07 -14.83
N GLN A 2 7.40 5.83 -14.46
CA GLN A 2 6.14 5.23 -14.89
C GLN A 2 4.99 5.93 -14.15
N SER A 3 3.87 6.15 -14.83
CA SER A 3 2.68 6.74 -14.20
C SER A 3 2.03 5.69 -13.30
N ILE A 4 1.54 6.11 -12.13
CA ILE A 4 0.68 5.27 -11.29
C ILE A 4 -0.73 5.34 -11.86
N GLU A 5 -1.40 4.20 -11.96
CA GLU A 5 -2.78 4.13 -12.42
C GLU A 5 -3.67 3.49 -11.35
N GLN A 6 -4.97 3.78 -11.44
CA GLN A 6 -5.97 3.12 -10.62
C GLN A 6 -5.95 1.60 -10.87
N GLY A 7 -6.11 0.82 -9.81
CA GLY A 7 -6.01 -0.64 -9.84
C GLY A 7 -4.60 -1.20 -9.65
N TYR A 8 -3.56 -0.36 -9.60
CA TYR A 8 -2.22 -0.83 -9.25
C TYR A 8 -2.19 -1.28 -7.79
N MET A 9 -1.37 -2.28 -7.48
CA MET A 9 -1.25 -2.81 -6.12
C MET A 9 -0.07 -2.18 -5.39
N ALA A 10 -0.29 -1.71 -4.18
CA ALA A 10 0.72 -1.10 -3.34
C ALA A 10 1.47 -2.16 -2.51
N PHE A 11 2.79 -2.00 -2.36
CA PHE A 11 3.67 -2.89 -1.60
C PHE A 11 4.68 -2.06 -0.82
N PHE A 12 5.15 -2.55 0.33
CA PHE A 12 6.29 -1.90 1.01
C PHE A 12 7.65 -2.38 0.51
N ARG A 13 7.66 -3.54 -0.15
CA ARG A 13 8.87 -4.15 -0.70
C ARG A 13 8.45 -5.12 -1.79
N GLU A 14 9.24 -5.17 -2.86
CA GLU A 14 9.04 -6.16 -3.91
C GLU A 14 9.09 -7.59 -3.35
N GLY A 15 8.18 -8.45 -3.79
CA GLY A 15 8.07 -9.84 -3.33
C GLY A 15 7.45 -9.99 -1.94
N SER A 16 6.92 -8.92 -1.36
CA SER A 16 6.10 -8.98 -0.13
C SER A 16 4.62 -9.02 -0.46
N GLU A 17 3.79 -9.23 0.56
CA GLU A 17 2.33 -9.18 0.42
C GLU A 17 1.82 -7.80 -0.01
N GLY A 18 0.75 -7.81 -0.80
CA GLY A 18 0.09 -6.59 -1.27
C GLY A 18 -0.63 -5.91 -0.12
N ILE A 19 -0.44 -4.60 0.00
CA ILE A 19 -1.06 -3.76 1.04
C ILE A 19 -2.53 -3.49 0.70
N GLY A 20 -2.77 -3.21 -0.57
CA GLY A 20 -4.04 -2.65 -1.04
C GLY A 20 -3.94 -2.14 -2.46
N ALA A 21 -5.08 -1.74 -3.02
CA ALA A 21 -5.18 -1.24 -4.39
C ALA A 21 -5.23 0.28 -4.43
N VAL A 22 -4.58 0.88 -5.43
CA VAL A 22 -4.68 2.30 -5.72
C VAL A 22 -6.08 2.59 -6.26
N THR A 23 -6.85 3.42 -5.56
CA THR A 23 -8.20 3.81 -5.99
C THR A 23 -8.23 5.21 -6.57
N ASP A 24 -7.27 6.07 -6.24
CA ASP A 24 -7.17 7.42 -6.77
C ASP A 24 -5.71 7.85 -6.91
N VAL A 25 -5.41 8.68 -7.90
CA VAL A 25 -4.07 9.19 -8.20
C VAL A 25 -4.16 10.68 -8.49
N SER A 26 -3.43 11.45 -7.71
CA SER A 26 -3.28 12.90 -7.86
C SER A 26 -1.81 13.26 -8.11
N ASN A 27 -1.53 14.52 -8.44
CA ASN A 27 -0.15 14.96 -8.74
C ASN A 27 0.80 14.83 -7.53
N ASP A 28 0.28 15.01 -6.32
CA ASP A 28 1.06 15.05 -5.08
C ASP A 28 0.81 13.85 -4.15
N GLU A 29 -0.19 13.02 -4.44
CA GLU A 29 -0.63 11.94 -3.57
C GLU A 29 -1.36 10.83 -4.33
N VAL A 30 -1.38 9.64 -3.73
CA VAL A 30 -2.14 8.48 -4.18
C VAL A 30 -3.02 7.98 -3.05
N VAL A 31 -4.22 7.52 -3.38
CA VAL A 31 -5.12 6.90 -2.41
C VAL A 31 -5.03 5.39 -2.56
N VAL A 32 -4.61 4.72 -1.48
CA VAL A 32 -4.52 3.27 -1.40
C VAL A 32 -5.65 2.76 -0.51
N TYR A 33 -6.50 1.91 -1.05
CA TYR A 33 -7.54 1.22 -0.29
C TYR A 33 -6.98 -0.06 0.32
N VAL A 34 -6.95 -0.10 1.64
CA VAL A 34 -6.56 -1.27 2.43
C VAL A 34 -7.84 -2.03 2.79
N GLU A 35 -7.91 -3.32 2.45
CA GLU A 35 -9.09 -4.14 2.73
C GLU A 35 -9.42 -4.15 4.23
N ASN A 36 -10.71 -3.98 4.55
CA ASN A 36 -11.24 -3.89 5.92
C ASN A 36 -10.79 -2.66 6.75
N PHE A 37 -9.91 -1.80 6.23
CA PHE A 37 -9.47 -0.57 6.91
C PHE A 37 -9.86 0.72 6.19
N GLY A 38 -10.04 0.66 4.87
CA GLY A 38 -10.50 1.79 4.06
C GLY A 38 -9.38 2.49 3.28
N PRO A 39 -9.68 3.65 2.68
CA PRO A 39 -8.74 4.42 1.87
C PRO A 39 -7.76 5.23 2.72
N PHE A 40 -6.50 5.21 2.32
CA PHE A 40 -5.43 6.00 2.92
C PHE A 40 -4.72 6.84 1.88
N THR A 41 -4.58 8.11 2.19
CA THR A 41 -3.79 9.04 1.39
C THR A 41 -2.30 8.83 1.67
N VAL A 42 -1.54 8.60 0.60
CA VAL A 42 -0.10 8.40 0.62
C VAL A 42 0.54 9.47 -0.25
N PRO A 43 1.46 10.29 0.28
CA PRO A 43 2.10 11.32 -0.53
C PRO A 43 2.96 10.67 -1.62
N MET A 44 3.06 11.31 -2.78
CA MET A 44 3.88 10.82 -3.90
C MET A 44 5.37 10.75 -3.50
N SER A 45 5.79 11.54 -2.52
CA SER A 45 7.13 11.46 -1.92
C SER A 45 7.40 10.14 -1.18
N ALA A 46 6.36 9.40 -0.78
CA ALA A 46 6.46 8.07 -0.20
C ALA A 46 6.56 6.96 -1.26
N VAL A 47 6.31 7.26 -2.53
CA VAL A 47 6.49 6.29 -3.62
C VAL A 47 7.98 6.16 -3.93
N ARG A 48 8.50 4.96 -3.71
CA ARG A 48 9.89 4.59 -3.99
C ARG A 48 10.07 4.23 -5.46
N GLU A 49 9.18 3.37 -5.97
CA GLU A 49 9.29 2.81 -7.31
C GLU A 49 7.91 2.40 -7.82
N VAL A 50 7.72 2.41 -9.14
CA VAL A 50 6.49 1.98 -9.79
C VAL A 50 6.88 1.16 -11.01
N HIS A 51 6.48 -0.10 -11.04
CA HIS A 51 6.77 -1.03 -12.13
C HIS A 51 5.80 -2.21 -12.09
N ASP A 52 5.54 -2.86 -13.23
CA ASP A 52 4.68 -4.06 -13.33
C ASP A 52 3.30 -3.93 -12.67
N SER A 53 2.67 -2.75 -12.77
CA SER A 53 1.41 -2.42 -12.07
C SER A 53 1.49 -2.51 -10.54
N LYS A 54 2.71 -2.36 -9.99
CA LYS A 54 3.02 -2.34 -8.57
C LYS A 54 3.56 -0.97 -8.18
N VAL A 55 3.14 -0.50 -7.00
CA VAL A 55 3.63 0.73 -6.39
C VAL A 55 4.38 0.37 -5.13
N ILE A 56 5.69 0.58 -5.11
CA ILE A 56 6.53 0.34 -3.94
C ILE A 56 6.56 1.61 -3.09
N LEU A 57 6.13 1.49 -1.83
CA LEU A 57 6.04 2.58 -0.86
C LEU A 57 7.16 2.48 0.19
N GLU A 58 7.67 3.63 0.64
CA GLU A 58 8.61 3.72 1.75
C GLU A 58 7.88 3.78 3.08
N LYS A 59 8.13 2.80 3.96
CA LYS A 59 7.52 2.69 5.29
C LYS A 59 7.74 3.94 6.14
N ASP A 60 8.90 4.57 6.03
CA ASP A 60 9.27 5.76 6.81
C ASP A 60 8.59 7.06 6.32
N ARG A 61 7.93 7.03 5.15
CA ARG A 61 7.27 8.20 4.54
C ARG A 61 5.75 8.10 4.52
N VAL A 62 5.18 7.01 4.99
CA VAL A 62 3.74 6.82 5.14
C VAL A 62 3.28 7.12 6.57
N SER A 63 1.98 7.36 6.74
CA SER A 63 1.44 7.61 8.08
C SER A 63 1.50 6.36 8.96
N SER A 64 1.69 6.56 10.27
CA SER A 64 1.65 5.46 11.25
C SER A 64 0.29 4.75 11.29
N MET A 65 -0.79 5.43 10.91
CA MET A 65 -2.12 4.83 10.83
C MET A 65 -2.21 3.86 9.65
N PHE A 66 -1.66 4.23 8.49
CA PHE A 66 -1.55 3.33 7.34
C PHE A 66 -0.74 2.09 7.71
N LEU A 67 0.45 2.25 8.31
CA LEU A 67 1.28 1.12 8.75
C LEU A 67 0.54 0.14 9.66
N LYS A 68 -0.26 0.66 10.61
CA LYS A 68 -1.10 -0.17 11.49
C LYS A 68 -2.20 -0.89 10.73
N ALA A 69 -2.88 -0.21 9.81
CA ALA A 69 -3.90 -0.81 8.98
C ALA A 69 -3.32 -1.95 8.13
N VAL A 70 -2.17 -1.74 7.51
CA VAL A 70 -1.46 -2.79 6.76
C VAL A 70 -1.09 -3.97 7.68
N ALA A 71 -0.48 -3.69 8.83
CA ALA A 71 -0.08 -4.74 9.76
C ALA A 71 -1.27 -5.57 10.24
N HIS A 72 -2.42 -4.94 10.51
CA HIS A 72 -3.63 -5.66 10.90
C HIS A 72 -4.31 -6.39 9.74
N ALA A 73 -4.23 -5.87 8.50
CA ALA A 73 -4.74 -6.57 7.32
C ALA A 73 -4.00 -7.90 7.11
N HIS A 74 -2.67 -7.90 7.26
CA HIS A 74 -1.88 -9.14 7.19
C HIS A 74 -2.09 -10.05 8.41
N ASP A 75 -2.20 -9.50 9.63
CA ASP A 75 -2.50 -10.29 10.84
C ASP A 75 -3.85 -11.02 10.73
N ALA A 76 -4.83 -10.41 10.04
CA ALA A 76 -6.14 -11.02 9.79
C ALA A 76 -6.09 -12.22 8.82
N GLU A 77 -5.04 -12.33 8.00
CA GLU A 77 -4.80 -13.50 7.13
C GLU A 77 -4.00 -14.63 7.83
N ASP A 78 -3.53 -14.39 9.07
CA ASP A 78 -2.82 -15.36 9.91
C ASP A 78 -3.61 -15.90 11.13
N PRO A 79 -4.84 -16.44 11.02
CA PRO A 79 -5.43 -17.22 12.11
C PRO A 79 -4.92 -18.68 12.17
N LYS A 80 -3.89 -19.08 11.43
CA LYS A 80 -3.40 -20.49 11.42
C LYS A 80 -1.88 -20.64 11.33
N THR A 81 -1.17 -20.36 12.42
CA THR A 81 -0.12 -21.28 12.90
C THR A 81 -0.17 -21.33 14.43
N ALA A 82 -1.24 -21.90 14.98
CA ALA A 82 -1.28 -22.32 16.38
C ALA A 82 -1.87 -23.73 16.44
N GLY A 83 -1.03 -24.70 16.80
CA GLY A 83 -1.42 -26.01 17.33
C GLY A 83 -1.62 -27.13 16.32
#